data_AF-A0A7G4RDT2-F1
#
_entry.id   AF-A0A7G4RDT2-F1
#
_cell.length_a   1.000
_cell.length_b   1.000
_cell.length_c   1.000
_cell.angle_alpha   90.00
_cell.angle_beta   90.00
_cell.angle_gamma   90.00
#
_symmetry.space_group_name_H-M   'P 1'
#
loop_
_entity.id
_entity.type
_entity.pdbx_description
1 polymer ?
#
loop_
_entity_poly.entity_id
_entity_poly.type
_entity_poly.pdbx_seq_one_letter_code
_entity_poly.pdbx_strand_id
1 'polypeptide(L)'
;MATSSNEFAALVNQLHRSPNDHVLQQAVIQHLPKMIALARDNPMALYHLAHIYPPTSSEYKQTMRQAANLKCTNAMLVMVQILGNSNDAKDLQTATYYFNMINKSNDSYIKEQAQLLLDEYPGLLKTIQEQEKPNVNYSLSRFFPQQRKQEEPVELAQAVACKA
;
A
#
# COMPACT_ATOMS: atom_id res chain seq x y z
N MET A 1 26.38 -8.21 -21.39
CA MET A 1 26.49 -6.96 -20.62
C MET A 1 25.15 -6.67 -19.95
N ALA A 2 25.16 -6.44 -18.63
CA ALA A 2 23.95 -6.07 -17.90
C ALA A 2 23.42 -4.75 -18.48
N THR A 3 22.13 -4.71 -18.81
CA THR A 3 21.45 -3.42 -19.06
C THR A 3 20.39 -3.38 -17.99
N SER A 4 20.73 -2.77 -16.87
CA SER A 4 19.89 -2.75 -15.68
C SER A 4 18.58 -2.02 -15.95
N SER A 5 17.54 -2.28 -15.15
CA SER A 5 16.29 -1.52 -15.22
C SER A 5 16.52 -0.01 -15.04
N ASN A 6 17.57 0.38 -14.33
CA ASN A 6 17.95 1.78 -14.08
C ASN A 6 18.48 2.46 -15.36
N GLU A 7 19.31 1.76 -16.15
CA GLU A 7 19.79 2.28 -17.44
C GLU A 7 18.63 2.50 -18.41
N PHE A 8 17.67 1.57 -18.45
CA PHE A 8 16.45 1.75 -19.24
C PHE A 8 15.66 2.99 -18.79
N ALA A 9 15.48 3.18 -17.49
CA ALA A 9 14.81 4.37 -16.95
C ALA A 9 15.54 5.66 -17.33
N ALA A 10 16.88 5.66 -17.31
CA ALA A 10 17.67 6.81 -17.73
C ALA A 10 17.43 7.15 -19.22
N LEU A 11 17.39 6.14 -20.10
CA LEU A 11 17.10 6.32 -21.52
C LEU A 11 15.69 6.88 -21.75
N VAL A 12 14.68 6.34 -21.07
CA VAL A 12 13.29 6.84 -21.16
C VAL A 12 13.20 8.29 -20.69
N ASN A 13 13.87 8.63 -19.58
CA ASN A 13 13.90 10.00 -19.07
C ASN A 13 14.60 10.98 -20.03
N GLN A 14 15.67 10.54 -20.71
CA GLN A 14 16.31 11.33 -21.75
C GLN A 14 15.39 11.55 -22.94
N LEU A 15 14.68 10.49 -23.37
CA LEU A 15 13.72 10.58 -24.47
C LEU A 15 12.57 11.56 -24.15
N HIS A 16 12.06 11.58 -22.92
CA HIS A 16 11.06 12.57 -22.51
C HIS A 16 11.55 14.02 -22.61
N ARG A 17 12.84 14.26 -22.40
CA ARG A 17 13.45 15.61 -22.53
C ARG A 17 13.74 15.96 -23.99
N SER A 18 13.86 14.97 -24.86
CA SER A 18 14.22 15.14 -26.28
C SER A 18 13.40 14.18 -27.15
N PRO A 19 12.07 14.40 -27.26
CA PRO A 19 11.15 13.43 -27.86
C PRO A 19 11.39 13.21 -29.36
N ASN A 20 12.04 14.16 -30.04
CA ASN A 20 12.34 14.10 -31.48
C ASN A 20 13.73 13.48 -31.77
N ASP A 21 14.44 13.01 -30.76
CA ASP A 21 15.73 12.33 -30.96
C ASP A 21 15.51 10.88 -31.40
N HIS A 22 15.67 10.64 -32.70
CA HIS A 22 15.50 9.31 -33.31
C HIS A 22 16.51 8.27 -32.81
N VAL A 23 17.72 8.70 -32.37
CA VAL A 23 18.73 7.78 -31.84
C VAL A 23 18.28 7.27 -30.47
N LEU A 24 17.78 8.16 -29.61
CA LEU A 24 17.22 7.78 -28.31
C LEU A 24 15.98 6.90 -28.44
N GLN A 25 15.08 7.21 -29.38
CA GLN A 25 13.92 6.36 -29.67
C GLN A 25 14.36 4.94 -30.03
N GLN A 26 15.33 4.81 -30.94
CA GLN A 26 15.83 3.51 -31.38
C GLN A 26 16.50 2.74 -30.23
N ALA A 27 17.27 3.42 -29.37
CA ALA A 27 17.88 2.80 -28.20
C ALA A 27 16.83 2.24 -27.23
N VAL A 28 15.78 3.02 -26.92
CA VAL A 28 14.67 2.55 -26.07
C VAL A 28 13.99 1.33 -26.68
N ILE A 29 13.69 1.34 -27.98
CA ILE A 29 13.07 0.22 -28.70
C ILE A 29 13.96 -1.03 -28.64
N GLN A 30 15.28 -0.88 -28.80
CA GLN A 30 16.23 -2.01 -28.70
C GLN A 30 16.26 -2.64 -27.32
N HIS A 31 16.13 -1.84 -26.24
CA HIS A 31 16.17 -2.35 -24.87
C HIS A 31 14.81 -2.85 -24.35
N LEU A 32 13.70 -2.47 -25.01
CA LEU A 32 12.34 -2.77 -24.56
C LEU A 32 12.05 -4.28 -24.38
N PRO A 33 12.42 -5.21 -25.28
CA PRO A 33 12.14 -6.63 -25.09
C PRO A 33 12.79 -7.21 -23.83
N LYS A 34 14.01 -6.78 -23.53
CA LYS A 34 14.73 -7.19 -22.32
C LYS A 34 14.09 -6.59 -21.08
N MET A 35 13.63 -5.34 -21.16
CA MET A 35 12.92 -4.69 -20.08
C MET A 35 11.59 -5.39 -19.75
N ILE A 36 10.82 -5.78 -20.77
CA ILE A 36 9.59 -6.56 -20.61
C ILE A 36 9.88 -7.91 -19.93
N ALA A 37 10.96 -8.59 -20.31
CA ALA A 37 11.36 -9.84 -19.67
C ALA A 37 11.70 -9.64 -18.18
N LEU A 38 12.46 -8.59 -17.85
CA LEU A 38 12.81 -8.26 -16.45
C LEU A 38 11.58 -7.88 -15.62
N ALA A 39 10.64 -7.15 -16.20
CA ALA A 39 9.44 -6.66 -15.52
C ALA A 39 8.46 -7.77 -15.07
N ARG A 40 8.62 -9.01 -15.56
CA ARG A 40 7.77 -10.13 -15.15
C ARG A 40 7.90 -10.45 -13.67
N ASP A 41 9.13 -10.42 -13.16
CA ASP A 41 9.44 -10.84 -11.78
C ASP A 41 10.09 -9.72 -10.95
N ASN A 42 10.42 -8.58 -11.57
CA ASN A 42 11.02 -7.44 -10.88
C ASN A 42 10.05 -6.24 -10.81
N PRO A 43 9.52 -5.92 -9.63
CA PRO A 43 8.57 -4.81 -9.44
C PRO A 43 9.15 -3.44 -9.83
N MET A 44 10.44 -3.22 -9.58
CA MET A 44 11.14 -1.99 -9.96
C MET A 44 11.29 -1.88 -11.48
N ALA A 45 11.55 -3.00 -12.14
CA ALA A 45 11.57 -3.02 -13.60
C ALA A 45 10.17 -2.72 -14.16
N LEU A 46 9.10 -3.30 -13.60
CA LEU A 46 7.74 -2.98 -14.01
C LEU A 46 7.41 -1.48 -13.81
N TYR A 47 7.86 -0.89 -12.70
CA TYR A 47 7.76 0.55 -12.43
C TYR A 47 8.48 1.38 -13.51
N HIS A 48 9.71 1.05 -13.88
CA HIS A 48 10.43 1.76 -14.94
C HIS A 48 9.80 1.55 -16.32
N LEU A 49 9.28 0.35 -16.60
CA LEU A 49 8.60 0.05 -17.84
C LEU A 49 7.34 0.92 -18.00
N ALA A 50 6.61 1.19 -16.92
CA ALA A 50 5.42 2.05 -16.96
C ALA A 50 5.71 3.44 -17.54
N HIS A 51 6.92 3.98 -17.35
CA HIS A 51 7.29 5.32 -17.80
C HIS A 51 7.39 5.47 -19.32
N ILE A 52 7.32 4.39 -20.11
CA ILE A 52 7.18 4.52 -21.56
C ILE A 52 5.82 5.08 -21.98
N TYR A 53 4.83 4.97 -21.09
CA TYR A 53 3.48 5.45 -21.33
C TYR A 53 3.30 6.87 -20.78
N PRO A 54 2.46 7.71 -21.41
CA PRO A 54 2.10 9.01 -20.86
C PRO A 54 1.50 8.87 -19.45
N PRO A 55 1.84 9.74 -18.47
CA PRO A 55 1.34 9.64 -17.09
C PRO A 55 -0.20 9.70 -16.97
N THR A 56 -0.87 10.28 -17.96
CA THR A 56 -2.34 10.40 -18.02
C THR A 56 -3.02 9.15 -18.57
N SER A 57 -2.27 8.22 -19.17
CA SER A 57 -2.83 7.05 -19.88
C SER A 57 -3.33 5.97 -18.92
N SER A 58 -4.27 5.15 -19.39
CA SER A 58 -4.76 3.99 -18.65
C SER A 58 -3.68 2.94 -18.43
N GLU A 59 -2.83 2.73 -19.43
CA GLU A 59 -1.71 1.79 -19.40
C GLU A 59 -0.73 2.16 -18.30
N TYR A 60 -0.33 3.44 -18.21
CA TYR A 60 0.53 3.94 -17.14
C TYR A 60 -0.06 3.61 -15.76
N LYS A 61 -1.32 3.98 -15.52
CA LYS A 61 -1.99 3.74 -14.24
C LYS A 61 -2.11 2.24 -13.92
N GLN A 62 -2.41 1.42 -14.91
CA GLN A 62 -2.54 -0.03 -14.73
C GLN A 62 -1.18 -0.67 -14.41
N THR A 63 -0.13 -0.33 -15.15
CA THR A 63 1.22 -0.86 -14.92
C THR A 63 1.78 -0.37 -13.58
N MET A 64 1.55 0.90 -13.21
CA MET A 64 1.92 1.42 -11.88
C MET A 64 1.21 0.67 -10.75
N ARG A 65 -0.10 0.42 -10.90
CA ARG A 65 -0.87 -0.36 -9.94
C ARG A 65 -0.32 -1.78 -9.81
N GLN A 66 0.05 -2.43 -10.91
CA GLN A 66 0.67 -3.77 -10.88
C GLN A 66 2.01 -3.73 -10.13
N ALA A 67 2.88 -2.77 -10.41
CA ALA A 67 4.15 -2.62 -9.70
C ALA A 67 3.94 -2.34 -8.19
N ALA A 68 2.97 -1.51 -7.84
CA ALA A 68 2.60 -1.22 -6.45
C ALA A 68 2.09 -2.48 -5.72
N ASN A 69 1.24 -3.28 -6.37
CA ASN A 69 0.74 -4.54 -5.82
C ASN A 69 1.86 -5.57 -5.61
N LEU A 70 2.92 -5.50 -6.41
CA LEU A 70 4.14 -6.29 -6.25
C LEU A 70 5.13 -5.68 -5.24
N LYS A 71 4.68 -4.78 -4.37
CA LYS A 71 5.46 -4.17 -3.29
C LYS A 71 6.54 -3.16 -3.73
N CYS A 72 6.46 -2.60 -4.94
CA CYS A 72 7.34 -1.49 -5.32
C CYS A 72 6.91 -0.20 -4.61
N THR A 73 7.72 0.29 -3.67
CA THR A 73 7.46 1.52 -2.90
C THR A 73 7.37 2.76 -3.79
N ASN A 74 8.23 2.87 -4.80
CA ASN A 74 8.16 3.95 -5.80
C ASN A 74 6.81 3.99 -6.53
N ALA A 75 6.30 2.82 -6.94
CA ALA A 75 5.00 2.74 -7.59
C ALA A 75 3.86 3.04 -6.62
N MET A 76 3.94 2.58 -5.36
CA MET A 76 2.96 2.93 -4.33
C MET A 76 2.88 4.44 -4.13
N LEU A 77 4.01 5.14 -4.04
CA LEU A 77 4.04 6.60 -3.85
C LEU A 77 3.32 7.31 -4.99
N VAL A 78 3.60 6.91 -6.23
CA VAL A 78 2.91 7.43 -7.43
C VAL A 78 1.40 7.15 -7.35
N MET A 79 1.00 5.95 -6.93
CA MET A 79 -0.41 5.61 -6.78
C MET A 79 -1.09 6.42 -5.67
N VAL A 80 -0.41 6.69 -4.54
CA VAL A 80 -0.92 7.58 -3.49
C VAL A 80 -1.14 8.99 -4.05
N GLN A 81 -0.22 9.50 -4.87
CA GLN A 81 -0.36 10.80 -5.50
C GLN A 81 -1.55 10.86 -6.49
N ILE A 82 -1.67 9.85 -7.36
CA ILE A 82 -2.75 9.79 -8.37
C ILE A 82 -4.12 9.68 -7.72
N LEU A 83 -4.24 8.83 -6.69
CA LEU A 83 -5.52 8.50 -6.07
C LEU A 83 -5.88 9.46 -4.91
N GLY A 84 -4.89 10.01 -4.23
CA GLY A 84 -5.07 10.94 -3.10
C GLY A 84 -5.69 12.28 -3.51
N ASN A 85 -5.54 12.67 -4.78
CA ASN A 85 -6.19 13.85 -5.36
C ASN A 85 -7.61 13.56 -5.92
N SER A 86 -8.12 12.34 -5.76
CA SER A 86 -9.46 11.95 -6.23
C SER A 86 -10.54 12.35 -5.23
N ASN A 87 -11.75 12.63 -5.73
CA ASN A 87 -12.95 12.82 -4.91
C ASN A 87 -13.71 11.50 -4.68
N ASP A 88 -13.28 10.38 -5.29
CA ASP A 88 -13.88 9.07 -5.07
C ASP A 88 -13.37 8.44 -3.77
N ALA A 89 -14.30 8.06 -2.89
CA ALA A 89 -13.99 7.37 -1.65
C ALA A 89 -13.22 6.05 -1.88
N LYS A 90 -13.48 5.34 -2.98
CA LYS A 90 -12.76 4.09 -3.31
C LYS A 90 -11.29 4.36 -3.64
N ASP A 91 -11.03 5.44 -4.36
CA ASP A 91 -9.67 5.85 -4.69
C ASP A 91 -8.92 6.27 -3.42
N LEU A 92 -9.55 7.06 -2.55
CA LEU A 92 -8.95 7.47 -1.26
C LEU A 92 -8.66 6.29 -0.34
N GLN A 93 -9.55 5.28 -0.29
CA GLN A 93 -9.30 4.03 0.45
C GLN A 93 -8.10 3.27 -0.12
N THR A 94 -7.99 3.21 -1.45
CA THR A 94 -6.87 2.54 -2.12
C THR A 94 -5.55 3.31 -1.91
N ALA A 95 -5.58 4.64 -1.97
CA ALA A 95 -4.45 5.49 -1.63
C ALA A 95 -3.99 5.26 -0.19
N THR A 96 -4.94 5.23 0.76
CA THR A 96 -4.67 4.95 2.18
C THR A 96 -4.02 3.58 2.37
N TYR A 97 -4.49 2.56 1.65
CA TYR A 97 -3.88 1.23 1.66
C TYR A 97 -2.41 1.27 1.24
N TYR A 98 -2.09 1.90 0.11
CA TYR A 98 -0.69 2.02 -0.36
C TYR A 98 0.17 2.87 0.58
N PHE A 99 -0.37 3.96 1.12
CA PHE A 99 0.31 4.78 2.12
C PHE A 99 0.69 3.95 3.36
N ASN A 100 -0.24 3.14 3.88
CA ASN A 100 0.02 2.25 5.01
C ASN A 100 1.06 1.17 4.68
N MET A 101 1.10 0.68 3.43
CA MET A 101 2.15 -0.23 2.99
C MET A 101 3.53 0.45 2.93
N ILE A 102 3.61 1.69 2.46
CA ILE A 102 4.85 2.48 2.45
C ILE A 102 5.36 2.66 3.89
N ASN A 103 4.49 3.03 4.84
CA ASN A 103 4.88 3.19 6.25
C ASN A 103 5.43 1.91 6.89
N LYS A 104 4.93 0.75 6.46
CA LYS A 104 5.40 -0.58 6.90
C LYS A 104 6.66 -1.07 6.17
N SER A 105 7.08 -0.39 5.10
CA SER A 105 8.29 -0.76 4.35
C SER A 105 9.57 -0.37 5.12
N ASN A 106 10.75 -0.72 4.59
CA ASN A 106 12.04 -0.28 5.13
C ASN A 106 12.63 0.92 4.35
N ASP A 107 11.84 1.52 3.45
CA ASP A 107 12.27 2.60 2.56
C ASP A 107 12.02 3.96 3.23
N SER A 108 13.01 4.46 3.97
CA SER A 108 12.88 5.71 4.74
C SER A 108 12.61 6.92 3.83
N TYR A 109 13.26 6.97 2.68
CA TYR A 109 13.09 8.06 1.73
C TYR A 109 11.65 8.11 1.20
N ILE A 110 11.09 6.98 0.77
CA ILE A 110 9.72 6.97 0.27
C ILE A 110 8.68 7.22 1.37
N LYS A 111 8.97 6.85 2.63
CA LYS A 111 8.11 7.24 3.76
C LYS A 111 8.04 8.74 3.95
N GLU A 112 9.19 9.42 3.94
CA GLU A 112 9.25 10.88 4.07
C GLU A 112 8.49 11.55 2.93
N GLN A 113 8.69 11.11 1.69
CA GLN A 113 7.95 11.63 0.54
C GLN A 113 6.44 11.39 0.65
N ALA A 114 6.02 10.22 1.13
CA ALA A 114 4.61 9.91 1.33
C ALA A 114 3.97 10.80 2.41
N GLN A 115 4.70 11.14 3.47
CA GLN A 115 4.21 12.04 4.52
C GLN A 115 3.93 13.44 3.99
N LEU A 116 4.79 13.97 3.11
CA LEU A 116 4.58 15.28 2.47
C LEU A 116 3.27 15.33 1.67
N LEU A 117 2.83 14.21 1.08
CA LEU A 117 1.57 14.14 0.35
C LEU A 117 0.33 14.31 1.25
N LEU A 118 0.44 14.08 2.56
CA LEU A 118 -0.68 14.29 3.49
C LEU A 118 -1.00 15.78 3.68
N ASP A 119 0.02 16.63 3.58
CA ASP A 119 -0.14 18.08 3.65
C ASP A 119 -0.82 18.61 2.37
N GLU A 120 -0.56 17.96 1.22
CA GLU A 120 -1.15 18.31 -0.08
C GLU A 120 -2.59 17.81 -0.25
N TYR A 121 -2.91 16.63 0.31
CA TYR A 121 -4.20 15.96 0.11
C TYR A 121 -5.00 15.80 1.41
N PRO A 122 -5.75 16.83 1.85
CA PRO A 122 -6.50 16.77 3.11
C PRO A 122 -7.60 15.70 3.13
N GLY A 123 -8.11 15.30 1.95
CA GLY A 123 -9.06 14.18 1.83
C GLY A 123 -8.44 12.85 2.25
N LEU A 124 -7.22 12.59 1.78
CA LEU A 124 -6.44 11.41 2.14
C LEU A 124 -6.13 11.36 3.65
N LEU A 125 -5.71 12.49 4.22
CA LEU A 125 -5.42 12.60 5.65
C LEU A 125 -6.63 12.22 6.51
N LYS A 126 -7.83 12.73 6.15
CA LYS A 126 -9.08 12.38 6.85
C LYS A 126 -9.36 10.89 6.79
N THR A 127 -9.23 10.28 5.60
CA THR A 127 -9.46 8.83 5.43
C THR A 127 -8.50 7.98 6.26
N ILE A 128 -7.21 8.39 6.36
CA ILE A 128 -6.24 7.72 7.22
C ILE A 128 -6.66 7.81 8.69
N GLN A 129 -7.00 9.01 9.17
CA GLN A 129 -7.43 9.21 10.56
C GLN A 129 -8.71 8.44 10.90
N GLU A 130 -9.63 8.31 9.95
CA GLU A 130 -10.85 7.51 10.13
C GLU A 130 -10.57 6.01 10.24
N GLN A 131 -9.57 5.50 9.54
CA GLN A 131 -9.15 4.10 9.67
C GLN A 131 -8.34 3.81 10.94
N GLU A 132 -7.58 4.79 11.43
CA GLU A 132 -6.79 4.66 12.67
C GLU A 132 -7.63 4.78 13.94
N LYS A 133 -8.81 5.40 13.87
CA LYS A 133 -9.75 5.39 14.98
C LYS A 133 -10.07 3.93 15.29
N PRO A 134 -9.74 3.42 16.49
CA PRO A 134 -10.20 2.12 16.89
C PRO A 134 -11.71 2.15 16.74
N ASN A 135 -12.28 1.15 16.05
CA ASN A 135 -13.70 0.87 16.13
C ASN A 135 -13.94 0.64 17.63
N VAL A 136 -14.31 1.70 18.33
CA VAL A 136 -14.89 1.61 19.66
C VAL A 136 -16.24 0.98 19.37
N ASN A 137 -16.22 -0.35 19.22
CA ASN A 137 -17.37 -1.17 19.48
C ASN A 137 -17.83 -0.66 20.83
N TYR A 138 -18.89 0.14 20.84
CA TYR A 138 -19.69 0.34 22.02
C TYR A 138 -20.11 -1.08 22.39
N SER A 139 -19.30 -1.73 23.22
CA SER A 139 -19.73 -2.88 23.98
C SER A 139 -20.99 -2.36 24.67
N LEU A 140 -22.13 -2.91 24.26
CA LEU A 140 -23.42 -2.76 24.92
C LEU A 140 -23.23 -3.24 26.36
N SER A 141 -22.65 -2.37 27.18
CA SER A 141 -22.52 -2.56 28.59
C SER A 141 -23.90 -2.38 29.18
N ARG A 142 -24.51 -3.53 29.47
CA ARG A 142 -25.31 -3.78 30.66
C ARG A 142 -26.59 -2.96 30.80
N PHE A 143 -27.68 -3.47 30.23
CA PHE A 143 -29.03 -3.18 30.73
C PHE A 143 -29.51 -4.18 31.80
N PHE A 144 -28.71 -5.21 32.14
CA PHE A 144 -29.06 -6.15 33.20
C PHE A 144 -28.01 -6.12 34.33
N PRO A 145 -28.41 -5.84 35.58
CA PRO A 145 -27.52 -5.97 36.72
C PRO A 145 -27.24 -7.45 36.97
N GLN A 146 -25.96 -7.83 36.90
CA GLN A 146 -25.47 -9.12 37.34
C GLN A 146 -25.66 -9.19 38.87
N GLN A 147 -26.65 -9.94 39.33
CA GLN A 147 -26.86 -10.18 40.76
C GLN A 147 -25.67 -10.96 41.32
N ARG A 148 -24.86 -10.30 42.15
CA ARG A 148 -24.02 -10.98 43.15
C ARG A 148 -24.85 -11.17 44.41
N LYS A 149 -25.02 -12.41 44.86
CA LYS A 149 -25.31 -12.78 46.25
C LYS A 149 -24.30 -13.88 46.60
N GLN A 150 -23.19 -13.50 47.24
CA GLN A 150 -22.90 -13.63 48.68
C GLN A 150 -22.54 -15.07 49.08
N GLU A 151 -21.26 -15.24 49.42
CA GLU A 151 -20.62 -16.40 50.06
C GLU A 151 -21.10 -16.53 51.53
N GLU A 152 -21.57 -17.72 51.96
CA GLU A 152 -20.94 -18.67 52.95
C GLU A 152 -21.49 -18.49 54.40
N PRO A 153 -21.62 -19.54 55.27
CA PRO A 153 -20.53 -20.48 55.61
C PRO A 153 -20.86 -21.97 55.93
N VAL A 154 -19.83 -22.79 55.70
CA VAL A 154 -19.35 -24.05 56.35
C VAL A 154 -20.06 -24.58 57.62
N GLU A 155 -20.41 -25.89 57.67
CA GLU A 155 -19.89 -26.88 58.66
C GLU A 155 -20.36 -28.35 58.45
N LEU A 156 -19.37 -29.22 58.19
CA LEU A 156 -19.00 -30.50 58.83
C LEU A 156 -19.91 -31.75 58.96
N ALA A 157 -19.20 -32.90 58.87
CA ALA A 157 -19.48 -34.29 59.28
C ALA A 157 -20.11 -35.23 58.22
N GLN A 158 -19.37 -36.17 57.61
CA GLN A 158 -18.99 -37.53 58.10
C GLN A 158 -20.22 -38.42 58.39
N ALA A 159 -20.36 -39.68 57.95
CA ALA A 159 -19.48 -40.65 57.30
C ALA A 159 -20.30 -41.91 56.88
N VAL A 160 -19.58 -42.90 56.32
CA VAL A 160 -19.87 -44.36 56.23
C VAL A 160 -21.03 -44.81 55.29
N ALA A 161 -21.02 -45.93 54.55
CA ALA A 161 -20.16 -47.12 54.52
C ALA A 161 -20.34 -47.90 53.20
N CYS A 162 -19.33 -48.70 52.84
CA CYS A 162 -19.35 -49.77 51.84
C CYS A 162 -20.37 -50.88 52.16
N LYS A 163 -20.84 -51.60 51.12
CA LYS A 163 -21.16 -53.05 51.12
C LYS A 163 -20.95 -53.54 49.68
N ALA A 164 -19.95 -54.39 49.43
CA ALA A 164 -19.94 -55.86 49.56
C ALA A 164 -20.53 -56.53 48.32
#